data_AF-A0A2R4FP81-F1
#
_entry.id   AF-A0A2R4FP81-F1
#
_cell.length_a   1.000
_cell.length_b   1.000
_cell.length_c   1.000
_cell.angle_alpha   90.00
_cell.angle_beta   90.00
_cell.angle_gamma   90.00
#
_symmetry.space_group_name_H-M   'P 1'
#
loop_
_entity.id
_entity.type
_entity.pdbx_description
1 polymer ?
#
loop_
_entity_poly.entity_id
_entity_poly.type
_entity_poly.pdbx_seq_one_letter_code
_entity_poly.pdbx_strand_id
1 'polypeptide(L)' 'MHFPPIPGQVRAATFPLTAFGRRGYQPSEVRRLLAALAETLTVLQDELAMVRTDNERLKVHLRQWQSRNSSGRHRAERR' A
#
# COMPACT_ATOMS: atom_id res chain seq x y z
N MET A 1 4.48 15.31 2.27
CA MET A 1 3.93 13.94 2.37
C MET A 1 5.01 13.06 2.96
N HIS A 2 4.75 12.40 4.10
CA HIS A 2 5.64 11.37 4.63
C HIS A 2 5.25 10.05 3.98
N PHE A 3 6.15 9.46 3.18
CA PHE A 3 5.93 8.12 2.66
C PHE A 3 6.10 7.14 3.81
N PRO A 4 5.18 6.18 3.99
CA PRO A 4 5.39 5.14 5.00
C PRO A 4 6.71 4.41 4.69
N PRO A 5 7.51 4.05 5.71
CA PRO A 5 8.73 3.30 5.49
C PRO A 5 8.41 1.97 4.81
N ILE A 6 9.28 1.54 3.89
CA ILE A 6 9.12 0.22 3.27
C ILE A 6 9.42 -0.88 4.30
N PRO A 7 8.76 -2.05 4.24
CA PRO A 7 8.94 -3.12 5.25
C PRO A 7 10.40 -3.50 5.49
N GLY A 8 11.23 -3.53 4.43
CA GLY A 8 12.66 -3.79 4.54
C GLY A 8 13.41 -2.75 5.37
N GLN A 9 13.05 -1.47 5.28
CA GLN A 9 13.63 -0.40 6.10
C GLN A 9 13.25 -0.56 7.57
N VAL A 10 12.02 -0.99 7.86
CA VAL A 10 11.58 -1.25 9.25
C VAL A 10 12.33 -2.43 9.85
N ARG A 11 12.55 -3.52 9.09
CA ARG A 11 13.35 -4.68 9.55
C ARG A 11 14.81 -4.33 9.81
N ALA A 12 15.38 -3.45 8.99
CA ALA A 12 16.79 -3.04 9.09
C ALA A 12 17.03 -1.84 10.03
N ALA A 13 15.97 -1.27 10.62
CA ALA A 13 16.08 -0.09 11.45
C ALA A 13 16.97 -0.36 12.67
N THR A 14 18.01 0.46 12.82
CA THR A 14 18.95 0.39 13.94
C THR A 14 18.82 1.64 14.78
N PHE A 15 18.78 1.46 16.10
CA PHE A 15 18.67 2.55 17.06
C PHE A 15 19.89 2.56 17.99
N PRO A 16 20.43 3.74 18.32
CA PRO A 16 21.52 3.86 19.27
C PRO A 16 21.06 3.43 20.67
N LEU A 17 21.99 2.87 21.46
CA LEU A 17 21.74 2.62 22.87
C LEU A 17 21.65 3.93 23.64
N THR A 18 20.94 3.91 24.77
CA THR A 18 20.85 5.05 25.67
C THR A 18 22.21 5.35 26.31
N ALA A 19 22.44 6.62 26.64
CA ALA A 19 23.65 7.06 27.35
C ALA A 19 23.83 6.32 28.69
N PHE A 20 25.08 6.23 29.14
CA PHE A 20 25.45 5.56 30.39
C PHE A 20 24.63 6.10 31.57
N GLY A 21 24.14 5.19 32.43
CA GLY A 21 23.29 5.52 33.57
C GLY A 21 21.79 5.72 33.25
N ARG A 22 21.39 5.70 31.97
CA ARG A 22 19.97 5.76 31.56
C ARG A 22 19.48 4.39 31.13
N ARG A 23 18.25 4.04 31.51
CA ARG A 23 17.57 2.82 31.05
C ARG A 23 17.02 3.03 29.63
N GLY A 24 17.23 2.05 28.76
CA GLY A 24 16.64 1.97 27.42
C GLY A 24 15.70 0.77 27.29
N TYR A 25 15.03 0.65 26.14
CA TYR A 25 14.24 -0.53 25.82
C TYR A 25 15.12 -1.77 25.65
N GLN A 26 14.54 -2.94 25.90
CA GLN A 26 15.21 -4.21 25.64
C GLN A 26 15.41 -4.40 24.13
N PRO A 27 16.65 -4.49 23.62
CA PRO A 27 16.88 -4.54 22.17
C PRO A 27 16.20 -5.72 21.46
N SER A 28 16.04 -6.85 22.15
CA SER A 28 15.35 -8.03 21.61
C SER A 28 13.84 -7.83 21.46
N GLU A 29 13.20 -7.10 22.38
CA GLU A 29 11.79 -6.75 22.29
C GLU A 29 11.53 -5.74 21.18
N VAL A 30 12.38 -4.72 21.08
CA VAL A 30 12.32 -3.75 19.98
C VAL A 30 12.46 -4.46 18.63
N ARG A 31 13.43 -5.37 18.48
CA ARG A 31 13.60 -6.15 17.25
C ARG A 31 12.37 -7.01 16.91
N ARG A 32 11.76 -7.65 17.90
CA ARG A 32 10.51 -8.42 17.70
C ARG A 32 9.35 -7.54 17.24
N LEU A 33 9.19 -6.37 17.86
CA LEU A 33 8.17 -5.41 17.45
C LEU A 33 8.39 -4.90 16.01
N LEU A 34 9.63 -4.53 15.66
CA LEU A 34 9.97 -4.07 14.31
C LEU A 34 9.71 -5.15 13.25
N ALA A 35 10.02 -6.41 13.55
CA ALA A 35 9.71 -7.53 12.67
C ALA A 35 8.19 -7.68 12.47
N ALA A 36 7.41 -7.67 13.55
CA ALA A 36 5.95 -7.75 13.47
C ALA A 36 5.34 -6.57 12.68
N LEU A 37 5.82 -5.35 12.91
CA LEU A 37 5.40 -4.17 12.17
C LEU A 37 5.72 -4.28 10.68
N ALA A 38 6.89 -4.80 10.33
CA ALA A 38 7.26 -5.00 8.93
C ALA A 38 6.38 -6.02 8.22
N GLU A 39 6.01 -7.11 8.89
CA GLU A 39 5.06 -8.08 8.34
C GLU A 39 3.69 -7.45 8.13
N THR A 40 3.17 -6.72 9.13
CA THR A 40 1.89 -5.99 8.99
C THR A 40 1.93 -5.00 7.84
N LEU A 41 3.02 -4.23 7.69
CA LEU A 41 3.17 -3.31 6.57
C LEU A 41 3.25 -4.02 5.22
N THR A 42 3.83 -5.22 5.17
CA THR A 42 3.88 -6.04 3.95
C THR A 42 2.46 -6.42 3.54
N VAL A 43 1.67 -6.98 4.46
CA VAL A 43 0.27 -7.36 4.21
C VAL A 43 -0.56 -6.16 3.74
N LEU A 44 -0.46 -5.02 4.41
CA LEU A 44 -1.21 -3.81 4.04
C LEU A 44 -0.81 -3.27 2.65
N GLN A 45 0.46 -3.36 2.29
CA GLN A 45 0.93 -2.92 0.98
C GLN A 45 0.44 -3.85 -0.13
N ASP A 46 0.41 -5.15 0.11
CA ASP A 46 -0.12 -6.14 -0.83
C ASP A 46 -1.62 -5.97 -1.04
N GLU A 47 -2.39 -5.78 0.04
CA GLU A 47 -3.83 -5.48 -0.03
C GLU A 47 -4.10 -4.19 -0.81
N LEU A 48 -3.33 -3.13 -0.54
CA LEU A 48 -3.45 -1.87 -1.28
C LEU A 48 -3.13 -2.03 -2.77
N ALA A 49 -2.12 -2.83 -3.11
CA ALA A 49 -1.77 -3.11 -4.49
C ALA A 49 -2.88 -3.89 -5.21
N MET A 50 -3.48 -4.87 -4.54
CA MET A 50 -4.64 -5.61 -5.03
C MET A 50 -5.83 -4.68 -5.29
N VAL A 51 -6.23 -3.87 -4.30
CA VAL A 51 -7.34 -2.93 -4.42
C VAL A 51 -7.13 -1.92 -5.56
N ARG A 52 -5.90 -1.43 -5.74
CA ARG A 52 -5.56 -0.54 -6.87
C ARG A 52 -5.70 -1.25 -8.21
N THR A 53 -5.27 -2.50 -8.30
CA THR A 53 -5.38 -3.31 -9.51
C THR A 53 -6.85 -3.55 -9.88
N ASP A 54 -7.68 -3.90 -8.90
CA ASP A 54 -9.12 -4.08 -9.10
C ASP A 54 -9.81 -2.78 -9.53
N ASN A 55 -9.44 -1.66 -8.89
CA ASN A 55 -9.98 -0.35 -9.25
C ASN A 55 -9.65 0.02 -10.70
N GLU A 56 -8.42 -0.20 -11.15
CA GLU A 56 -8.02 0.05 -12.53
C GLU A 56 -8.77 -0.87 -13.51
N ARG A 57 -8.95 -2.15 -13.15
CA ARG A 57 -9.75 -3.08 -13.95
C ARG A 57 -11.19 -2.61 -14.09
N LEU A 58 -11.83 -2.18 -13.00
CA LEU A 58 -13.19 -1.64 -13.01
C LEU A 58 -13.30 -0.38 -13.89
N LYS A 59 -12.34 0.55 -13.77
CA LYS A 59 -12.29 1.75 -14.62
C LYS A 59 -12.14 1.40 -16.10
N VAL A 60 -11.35 0.39 -16.45
CA VAL A 60 -11.21 -0.08 -17.83
C VAL A 60 -12.55 -0.62 -18.35
N HIS A 61 -13.21 -1.51 -17.60
CA HIS A 61 -14.52 -2.05 -17.99
C HIS A 61 -15.58 -0.95 -18.14
N LEU A 62 -15.61 0.01 -17.21
CA LEU A 62 -16.53 1.13 -17.28
C LEU A 62 -16.30 1.97 -18.54
N ARG A 63 -15.04 2.33 -18.84
CA ARG A 63 -14.70 3.08 -20.07
C ARG A 63 -15.10 2.33 -21.33
N GLN A 64 -14.87 1.02 -21.37
CA GLN A 64 -15.28 0.19 -22.52
C GLN A 64 -16.79 0.14 -22.69
N TRP A 65 -17.55 0.02 -21.59
CA TRP A 65 -19.00 0.04 -21.63
C TRP A 65 -19.54 1.41 -22.08
N GLN A 66 -18.99 2.50 -21.52
CA GLN A 66 -19.35 3.86 -21.90
C GLN A 66 -19.10 4.11 -23.40
N SER A 67 -17.95 3.68 -23.92
CA SER A 67 -17.62 3.80 -25.35
C SER A 67 -18.58 3.03 -26.25
N ARG A 68 -18.97 1.80 -25.87
CA ARG A 68 -19.97 1.02 -26.62
C ARG A 68 -21.35 1.69 -26.61
N ASN A 69 -21.77 2.21 -25.47
CA ASN A 69 -23.08 2.83 -25.31
C ASN A 69 -23.18 4.22 -25.97
N SER A 70 -22.11 5.03 -25.93
CA SER A 70 -22.05 6.32 -26.64
C SER A 70 -22.02 6.15 -28.16
N SER A 71 -21.31 5.13 -28.65
CA SER A 71 -21.30 4.77 -30.08
C SER A 71 -22.67 4.29 -30.57
N GLY A 72 -23.43 3.59 -29.72
CA GLY A 72 -24.81 3.17 -30.00
C GLY A 72 -25.79 4.33 -30.09
N ARG A 73 -25.68 5.34 -29.20
CA ARG A 73 -26.52 6.55 -29.24
C ARG A 73 -26.28 7.38 -30.50
N HIS A 74 -25.03 7.62 -30.89
CA HIS A 74 -24.73 8.37 -32.11
C HIS A 74 -25.22 7.70 -33.41
N ARG A 75 -25.40 6.37 -33.42
CA ARG A 75 -25.94 5.64 -34.57
C ARG A 75 -27.46 5.66 -34.63
N ALA A 76 -28.13 5.75 -33.48
CA ALA A 76 -29.58 5.87 -33.38
C ALA A 76 -30.08 7.28 -33.73
N GLU A 77 -29.27 8.31 -33.48
CA GLU A 77 -29.62 9.73 -33.73
C GLU A 77 -29.41 10.18 -35.19
N ARG A 78 -28.83 9.32 -36.04
CA ARG A 78 -28.57 9.57 -37.49
C ARG A 78 -29.53 8.80 -38.42
N ARG A 79 -30.62 8.23 -37.89
CA ARG A 79 -31.62 7.46 -38.66
C ARG A 79 -32.99 8.13 -38.63
#